data_AF-A0A2V9B6A9-F1
#
_entry.id   AF-A0A2V9B6A9-F1
#
_cell.length_a   1.000
_cell.length_b   1.000
_cell.length_c   1.000
_cell.angle_alpha   90.00
_cell.angle_beta   90.00
_cell.angle_gamma   90.00
#
_symmetry.space_group_name_H-M   'P 1'
#
loop_
_entity.id
_entity.type
_entity.pdbx_description
1 polymer ?
#
loop_
_entity_poly.entity_id
_entity_poly.type
_entity_poly.pdbx_seq_one_letter_code
_entity_poly.pdbx_strand_id
1 'polypeptide(L)'
;VFVVDAYSRRILERHGLSLPQAHYEELRALFETSLPSDHQLFNEFHALIVHVGKNYCRPSNPRCSECSLSRFLPQSTLPST
;
A
#
# COMPACT_ATOMS: atom_id res chain seq x y z
N VAL A 1 -17.32 2.58 1.24
CA VAL A 1 -16.56 2.44 -0.02
C VAL A 1 -15.12 2.85 0.22
N PHE A 2 -14.16 1.99 -0.10
CA PHE A 2 -12.74 2.29 0.02
C PHE A 2 -12.23 3.07 -1.20
N VAL A 3 -11.37 4.07 -0.98
CA VAL A 3 -10.78 4.90 -2.04
C VAL A 3 -9.37 4.42 -2.36
N VAL A 4 -9.13 4.09 -3.63
CA VAL A 4 -7.81 3.71 -4.14
C VAL A 4 -7.20 4.86 -4.91
N ASP A 5 -5.93 5.14 -4.67
CA ASP A 5 -5.18 6.14 -5.42
C ASP A 5 -3.78 5.64 -5.80
N ALA A 6 -2.94 6.54 -6.29
CA ALA A 6 -1.56 6.24 -6.68
C ALA A 6 -0.67 5.78 -5.50
N TYR A 7 -0.98 6.14 -4.25
CA TYR A 7 -0.27 5.65 -3.07
C TYR A 7 -0.66 4.21 -2.77
N SER A 8 -1.96 3.92 -2.71
CA SER A 8 -2.48 2.55 -2.51
C SER A 8 -1.90 1.60 -3.55
N ARG A 9 -2.00 1.95 -4.84
CA ARG A 9 -1.45 1.14 -5.93
C ARG A 9 0.03 0.83 -5.73
N ARG A 10 0.86 1.85 -5.54
CA ARG A 10 2.32 1.69 -5.43
C ARG A 10 2.72 0.87 -4.21
N ILE A 11 2.05 1.07 -3.07
CA ILE A 11 2.32 0.31 -1.85
C ILE A 11 1.92 -1.15 -2.07
N LEU A 12 0.71 -1.42 -2.56
CA LEU A 12 0.26 -2.79 -2.81
C LEU A 12 1.17 -3.54 -3.79
N GLU A 13 1.55 -2.91 -4.90
CA GLU A 13 2.47 -3.50 -5.89
C GLU A 13 3.86 -3.79 -5.28
N ARG A 14 4.45 -2.83 -4.56
CA ARG A 14 5.77 -3.02 -3.91
C ARG A 14 5.77 -4.08 -2.82
N HIS A 15 4.65 -4.24 -2.12
CA HIS A 15 4.50 -5.24 -1.07
C HIS A 15 4.03 -6.60 -1.61
N GLY A 16 3.85 -6.76 -2.92
CA GLY A 16 3.40 -8.01 -3.54
C GLY A 16 1.95 -8.38 -3.20
N LEU A 17 1.14 -7.39 -2.83
CA LEU A 17 -0.28 -7.57 -2.48
C LEU A 17 -1.21 -7.39 -3.69
N SER A 18 -0.69 -6.89 -4.80
CA SER A 18 -1.42 -6.80 -6.07
C SER A 18 -0.51 -7.12 -7.25
N LEU A 19 -1.11 -7.60 -8.33
CA LEU A 19 -0.40 -7.77 -9.59
C LEU A 19 0.01 -6.40 -10.18
N PRO A 20 1.10 -6.33 -10.95
CA PRO A 20 1.40 -5.16 -11.75
C PRO A 20 0.22 -4.82 -12.65
N GLN A 21 -0.18 -3.55 -12.70
CA GLN A 21 -1.30 -3.06 -13.53
C GLN A 21 -2.70 -3.55 -13.11
N ALA A 22 -2.88 -4.04 -11.88
CA ALA A 22 -4.20 -4.41 -11.38
C ALA A 22 -5.22 -3.26 -11.56
N HIS A 23 -6.43 -3.58 -11.98
CA HIS A 23 -7.47 -2.59 -12.24
C HIS A 23 -7.94 -1.92 -10.94
N TYR A 24 -8.52 -0.72 -11.06
CA TYR A 24 -9.01 0.03 -9.91
C TYR A 24 -9.93 -0.81 -9.01
N GLU A 25 -10.88 -1.54 -9.63
CA GLU A 25 -11.87 -2.31 -8.88
C GLU A 25 -11.25 -3.52 -8.18
N GLU A 26 -10.21 -4.14 -8.75
CA GLU A 26 -9.47 -5.23 -8.09
C GLU A 26 -8.76 -4.73 -6.83
N LEU A 27 -8.08 -3.59 -6.93
CA LEU A 27 -7.42 -2.96 -5.79
C LEU A 27 -8.43 -2.54 -4.72
N ARG A 28 -9.59 -2.03 -5.12
CA ARG A 28 -10.65 -1.60 -4.21
C ARG A 28 -11.27 -2.80 -3.50
N ALA A 29 -11.59 -3.85 -4.25
CA ALA A 29 -12.15 -5.08 -3.72
C ALA A 29 -11.20 -5.72 -2.69
N LEU A 30 -9.87 -5.65 -2.90
CA LEU A 30 -8.90 -6.14 -1.91
C LEU A 30 -9.13 -5.53 -0.52
N PHE A 31 -9.34 -4.21 -0.43
CA PHE A 31 -9.63 -3.56 0.86
C PHE A 31 -11.02 -3.89 1.38
N GLU A 32 -12.05 -3.79 0.54
CA GLU A 32 -13.45 -3.99 0.98
C GLU A 32 -13.75 -5.44 1.37
N THR A 33 -12.98 -6.41 0.86
CA THR A 33 -13.09 -7.84 1.24
C THR A 33 -12.19 -8.23 2.41
N SER A 34 -11.13 -7.46 2.69
CA SER A 34 -10.18 -7.77 3.78
C SER A 34 -10.45 -7.00 5.08
N LEU A 35 -11.26 -5.96 5.03
CA LEU A 35 -11.56 -5.09 6.17
C LEU A 35 -13.06 -5.12 6.51
N PRO A 36 -13.45 -4.93 7.78
CA PRO A 36 -14.84 -4.68 8.14
C PRO A 36 -15.45 -3.55 7.32
N SER A 37 -16.71 -3.71 6.91
CA SER A 37 -17.44 -2.70 6.14
C SER A 37 -17.83 -1.51 7.02
N ASP A 38 -16.85 -0.66 7.30
CA ASP A 38 -16.95 0.52 8.14
C ASP A 38 -16.30 1.72 7.42
N HIS A 39 -17.10 2.78 7.21
CA HIS A 39 -16.65 3.97 6.50
C HIS A 39 -15.58 4.76 7.25
N GLN A 40 -15.64 4.81 8.59
CA GLN A 40 -14.62 5.49 9.39
C GLN A 40 -13.29 4.73 9.31
N LEU A 41 -13.34 3.40 9.41
CA LEU A 41 -12.15 2.57 9.24
C LEU A 41 -11.52 2.73 7.86
N PHE A 42 -12.32 2.75 6.79
CA PHE A 42 -11.80 2.95 5.43
C PHE A 42 -11.10 4.30 5.27
N ASN A 43 -11.70 5.37 5.82
CA ASN A 43 -11.12 6.71 5.75
C ASN A 43 -9.81 6.80 6.51
N GLU A 44 -9.74 6.24 7.71
CA GLU A 44 -8.52 6.19 8.51
C GLU A 44 -7.42 5.37 7.80
N PHE A 45 -7.77 4.19 7.30
CA PHE A 45 -6.82 3.32 6.61
C PHE A 45 -6.26 3.99 5.34
N HIS A 46 -7.12 4.63 4.55
CA HIS A 46 -6.70 5.43 3.40
C HIS A 46 -5.74 6.57 3.81
N ALA A 47 -6.05 7.32 4.87
CA ALA A 47 -5.18 8.38 5.38
C ALA A 47 -3.79 7.84 5.81
N LEU A 48 -3.74 6.67 6.44
CA LEU A 48 -2.50 6.00 6.82
C LEU A 48 -1.68 5.57 5.60
N ILE A 49 -2.32 4.99 4.56
CA ILE A 49 -1.65 4.67 3.29
C ILE A 49 -1.05 5.93 2.67
N VAL A 50 -1.82 7.02 2.60
CA VAL A 50 -1.36 8.30 2.04
C VAL A 50 -0.17 8.83 2.85
N HIS A 51 -0.22 8.77 4.18
CA HIS A 51 0.88 9.18 5.05
C HIS A 51 2.15 8.36 4.74
N VAL A 52 2.04 7.04 4.66
CA VAL A 52 3.18 6.16 4.33
C VAL A 52 3.73 6.47 2.94
N GLY A 53 2.84 6.60 1.96
CA GLY A 53 3.19 6.81 0.56
C GLY A 53 3.84 8.16 0.29
N LYS A 54 3.45 9.22 1.00
CA LYS A 54 4.06 10.55 0.92
C LYS A 54 5.41 10.61 1.63
N ASN A 55 5.47 10.10 2.86
CA ASN A 55 6.63 10.34 3.72
C ASN A 55 7.77 9.34 3.50
N TYR A 56 7.45 8.09 3.17
CA TYR A 56 8.41 6.98 3.11
C TYR A 56 8.41 6.25 1.76
N CYS A 57 7.27 5.67 1.37
CA CYS A 57 7.14 4.85 0.16
C CYS A 57 6.95 5.72 -1.09
N ARG A 58 7.91 6.61 -1.35
CA ARG A 58 7.87 7.60 -2.44
C ARG A 58 8.10 6.96 -3.82
N PRO A 59 7.61 7.55 -4.92
CA PRO A 59 7.85 7.02 -6.27
C PRO A 59 9.34 6.86 -6.59
N SER A 60 10.14 7.87 -6.29
CA SER A 60 11.61 7.87 -6.39
C SER A 60 12.25 7.95 -5.00
N ASN A 61 13.43 7.33 -4.84
CA ASN A 61 14.20 7.31 -3.59
C ASN A 61 13.35 6.97 -2.35
N PRO A 62 12.70 5.79 -2.31
CA PRO A 62 11.89 5.40 -1.17
C PRO A 62 12.75 5.23 0.08
N ARG A 63 12.25 5.72 1.22
CA ARG A 63 12.94 5.63 2.52
C ARG A 63 12.57 4.32 3.23
N CYS A 64 12.86 3.19 2.59
CA CYS A 64 12.43 1.88 3.08
C CYS A 64 12.99 1.55 4.46
N SER A 65 14.25 1.90 4.76
CA SER A 65 14.85 1.68 6.08
C SER A 65 14.12 2.39 7.24
N GLU A 66 13.39 3.47 6.94
CA GLU A 66 12.63 4.25 7.91
C GLU A 66 11.12 3.97 7.86
N CYS A 67 10.66 3.18 6.90
CA CYS A 67 9.26 2.88 6.69
C CYS A 67 8.79 1.82 7.68
N SER A 68 7.69 2.06 8.38
CA SER A 68 7.07 1.06 9.28
C SER A 68 6.64 -0.22 8.56
N LEU A 69 6.38 -0.14 7.24
CA LEU A 69 6.00 -1.30 6.44
C LEU A 69 7.20 -2.12 5.93
N SER A 70 8.44 -1.66 6.11
CA SER A 70 9.65 -2.25 5.51
C SER A 70 9.84 -3.75 5.79
N ARG A 71 9.53 -4.18 7.01
CA ARG A 71 9.58 -5.59 7.44
C ARG A 71 8.62 -6.51 6.69
N PHE A 72 7.66 -5.96 5.96
CA PHE A 72 6.68 -6.68 5.15
C PHE A 72 7.01 -6.61 3.65
N LEU A 73 8.20 -6.17 3.26
CA LEU A 73 8.64 -6.25 1.87
C LEU A 73 8.94 -7.71 1.49
N PRO A 74 8.69 -8.11 0.22
CA PRO A 74 9.08 -9.43 -0.27
C PRO A 74 10.58 -9.65 -0.09
N GLN A 75 10.98 -10.87 0.29
CA GLN A 75 12.39 -11.21 0.57
C GLN A 75 13.31 -11.04 -0.65
N SER A 76 12.77 -11.02 -1.87
CA SER A 76 13.50 -10.76 -3.12
C SER A 76 13.84 -9.29 -3.35
N THR A 77 13.35 -8.36 -2.52
CA THR A 77 13.52 -6.91 -2.69
C THR A 77 14.53 -6.30 -1.71
N LEU A 78 15.10 -7.10 -0.80
CA LEU A 78 16.17 -6.67 0.09
C LEU A 78 17.53 -6.89 -0.60
N PRO A 79 18.42 -5.89 -0.65
CA PRO A 79 19.77 -6.12 -1.12
C PRO A 79 20.43 -7.15 -0.21
N SER A 80 20.98 -8.21 -0.80
CA SER A 80 21.84 -9.15 -0.10
C SER A 80 22.97 -8.34 0.55
N THR A 81 23.04 -8.40 1.88
CA THR A 81 24.20 -7.92 2.67
C THR A 81 25.48 -8.55 2.18
#